data_AF-A0A5C7WBF9-F1
#
_entry.id   AF-A0A5C7WBF9-F1
#
_cell.length_a   1.000
_cell.length_b   1.000
_cell.length_c   1.000
_cell.angle_alpha   90.00
_cell.angle_beta   90.00
_cell.angle_gamma   90.00
#
_symmetry.space_group_name_H-M   'P 1'
#
loop_
_entity.id
_entity.type
_entity.pdbx_description
1 polymer ?
#
loop_
_entity_poly.entity_id
_entity_poly.type
_entity_poly.pdbx_seq_one_letter_code
_entity_poly.pdbx_strand_id
1 'polypeptide(L)'
;YEPRIVSQIRSYDGKVTAVPTRIIREKFIDANILRIVREGMRETVTEGTAQQLADLPVAVAGKTGTAQFGNEDKTHGWFVSFAPFEAPELAIIVLVEGQGEEGYNAVPVTKEVYQWYFNREK
;
A
#
# COMPACT_ATOMS: atom_id res chain seq x y z
N TYR A 1 0.12 -11.30 -8.98
CA TYR A 1 -0.83 -12.25 -8.37
C TYR A 1 -2.25 -11.83 -8.69
N GLU A 2 -3.20 -12.75 -8.60
CA GLU A 2 -4.63 -12.41 -8.53
C GLU A 2 -5.02 -12.09 -7.08
N PRO A 3 -5.50 -10.88 -6.75
CA PRO A 3 -6.03 -10.59 -5.43
C PRO A 3 -7.25 -11.46 -5.13
N ARG A 4 -7.35 -11.99 -3.90
CA ARG A 4 -8.48 -12.81 -3.46
C ARG A 4 -8.82 -12.55 -2.01
N ILE A 5 -10.09 -12.75 -1.66
CA ILE A 5 -10.58 -12.63 -0.28
C ILE A 5 -10.73 -14.01 0.38
N VAL A 6 -11.03 -15.06 -0.41
CA VAL A 6 -11.27 -16.41 0.12
C VAL A 6 -9.94 -17.16 0.28
N SER A 7 -9.70 -17.69 1.48
CA SER A 7 -8.55 -18.55 1.77
C SER A 7 -8.87 -20.04 1.57
N GLN A 8 -10.04 -20.48 2.05
CA GLN A 8 -10.46 -21.88 2.03
C GLN A 8 -11.99 -21.98 1.96
N ILE A 9 -12.49 -23.10 1.43
CA ILE A 9 -13.92 -23.46 1.40
C ILE A 9 -14.09 -24.71 2.26
N ARG A 10 -15.06 -24.68 3.18
CA ARG A 10 -15.41 -25.82 4.03
C ARG A 10 -16.79 -26.35 3.65
N SER A 11 -16.85 -27.62 3.27
CA SER A 11 -18.07 -28.33 2.93
C SER A 11 -18.77 -28.89 4.18
N TYR A 12 -20.06 -29.24 4.05
CA TYR A 12 -20.87 -29.80 5.14
C TYR A 12 -20.33 -31.12 5.69
N ASP A 13 -19.69 -31.93 4.83
CA ASP A 13 -19.01 -33.18 5.19
C ASP A 13 -17.67 -32.96 5.94
N GLY A 14 -17.32 -31.71 6.25
CA GLY A 14 -16.08 -31.35 6.93
C GLY A 14 -14.87 -31.22 6.01
N LYS A 15 -15.02 -31.47 4.69
CA LYS A 15 -13.91 -31.31 3.74
C LYS A 15 -13.51 -29.85 3.63
N VAL A 16 -12.23 -29.56 3.88
CA VAL A 16 -11.62 -28.24 3.68
C VAL A 16 -10.82 -28.24 2.39
N THR A 17 -11.11 -27.28 1.51
CA THR A 17 -10.38 -27.09 0.25
C THR A 17 -9.72 -25.72 0.28
N ALA A 18 -8.39 -25.69 0.23
CA ALA A 18 -7.65 -24.44 0.11
C ALA A 18 -7.84 -23.84 -1.29
N VAL A 19 -7.97 -22.52 -1.35
CA VAL A 19 -7.97 -21.78 -2.61
C VAL A 19 -6.53 -21.39 -2.93
N PRO A 20 -5.90 -21.95 -3.98
CA PRO A 20 -4.48 -21.72 -4.26
C PRO A 20 -4.21 -20.29 -4.75
N THR A 21 -2.96 -19.86 -4.59
CA THR A 21 -2.48 -18.58 -5.14
C THR A 21 -2.26 -18.69 -6.63
N ARG A 22 -2.94 -17.84 -7.41
CA ARG A 22 -2.75 -17.76 -8.85
C ARG A 22 -1.77 -16.64 -9.21
N ILE A 23 -0.68 -17.03 -9.85
CA ILE A 23 0.31 -16.10 -10.39
C ILE A 23 -0.09 -15.77 -11.83
N ILE A 24 -0.52 -14.52 -12.06
CA ILE A 24 -0.98 -14.06 -13.39
C ILE A 24 0.22 -13.67 -14.29
N ARG A 25 1.29 -13.15 -13.69
CA ARG A 25 2.51 -12.69 -14.36
C ARG A 25 3.71 -12.91 -13.44
N GLU A 26 4.83 -13.30 -14.03
CA GLU A 26 6.12 -13.46 -13.35
C GLU A 26 7.20 -12.71 -14.11
N LYS A 27 8.16 -12.14 -13.38
CA LYS A 27 9.39 -11.52 -13.93
C LYS A 27 9.13 -10.57 -15.12
N PHE A 28 7.98 -9.88 -15.12
CA PHE A 28 7.56 -9.03 -16.23
C PHE A 28 8.19 -7.63 -16.20
N ILE A 29 8.89 -7.29 -15.11
CA ILE A 29 9.74 -6.10 -14.96
C ILE A 29 11.12 -6.59 -14.57
N ASP A 30 12.17 -5.99 -15.15
CA ASP A 30 13.56 -6.26 -14.78
C ASP A 30 13.82 -5.95 -13.30
N ALA A 31 14.61 -6.79 -12.64
CA ALA A 31 14.86 -6.66 -11.21
C ALA A 31 15.58 -5.35 -10.84
N ASN A 32 16.46 -4.84 -11.71
CA ASN A 32 17.14 -3.56 -11.47
C ASN A 32 16.19 -2.39 -11.62
N ILE A 33 15.29 -2.42 -12.61
CA ILE A 33 14.25 -1.41 -12.78
C ILE A 33 13.32 -1.40 -11.56
N LEU A 34 12.88 -2.58 -11.10
CA LEU A 34 12.02 -2.69 -9.94
C LEU A 34 12.71 -2.18 -8.67
N ARG A 35 14.02 -2.43 -8.51
CA ARG A 35 14.83 -1.89 -7.41
C ARG A 35 14.81 -0.36 -7.41
N ILE A 36 15.09 0.27 -8.56
CA ILE A 36 15.08 1.74 -8.70
C ILE A 36 13.70 2.32 -8.34
N VAL A 37 12.61 1.68 -8.79
CA VAL A 37 11.25 2.12 -8.45
C VAL A 37 11.00 2.02 -6.94
N ARG A 38 11.41 0.93 -6.29
CA ARG A 38 11.28 0.76 -4.84
C ARG A 38 12.07 1.83 -4.08
N GLU A 39 13.29 2.13 -4.51
CA GLU A 39 14.14 3.18 -3.93
C GLU A 39 13.48 4.57 -4.04
N GLY A 40 12.97 4.95 -5.21
CA GLY A 40 12.25 6.23 -5.35
C GLY A 40 10.96 6.29 -4.52
N MET A 41 10.26 5.17 -4.35
CA MET A 41 9.13 5.09 -3.42
C MET A 41 9.57 5.22 -1.96
N ARG A 42 10.79 4.77 -1.61
CA ARG A 42 11.34 4.96 -0.27
C ARG A 42 11.71 6.42 -0.02
N GLU A 43 12.29 7.09 -1.01
CA GLU A 43 12.64 8.51 -0.94
C GLU A 43 11.42 9.41 -0.70
N THR A 44 10.23 9.01 -1.19
CA THR A 44 8.98 9.73 -0.88
C THR A 44 8.71 9.80 0.63
N VAL A 45 9.15 8.79 1.39
CA VAL A 45 8.99 8.73 2.85
C VAL A 45 10.20 9.31 3.58
N THR A 46 11.43 9.15 3.08
CA THR A 46 12.60 9.67 3.79
C THR A 46 12.84 11.16 3.56
N GLU A 47 12.51 11.65 2.37
CA GLU A 47 12.84 13.02 1.93
C GLU A 47 11.69 13.73 1.22
N GLY A 48 10.60 13.03 0.90
CA GLY A 48 9.51 13.57 0.09
C GLY A 48 8.21 13.91 0.82
N THR A 49 7.11 13.71 0.10
CA THR A 49 5.76 14.14 0.49
C THR A 49 5.10 13.29 1.58
N ALA A 50 5.69 12.15 1.95
CA ALA A 50 5.15 11.21 2.93
C ALA A 50 6.06 11.04 4.18
N GLN A 51 6.88 12.06 4.49
CA GLN A 51 7.79 12.06 5.66
C GLN A 51 7.12 11.75 7.00
N GLN A 52 5.81 11.97 7.12
CA GLN A 52 5.05 11.61 8.31
C GLN A 52 5.10 10.10 8.62
N LEU A 53 5.48 9.24 7.68
CA LEU A 53 5.61 7.79 7.88
C LEU A 53 7.01 7.37 8.36
N ALA A 54 7.98 8.29 8.44
CA ALA A 54 9.37 7.97 8.75
C ALA A 54 9.61 7.52 10.21
N ASP A 55 8.67 7.82 11.11
CA ASP A 55 8.72 7.46 12.54
C ASP A 55 8.04 6.11 12.87
N LEU A 56 7.56 5.39 11.85
CA LEU A 56 6.99 4.06 12.02
C LEU A 56 8.07 3.04 12.44
N PRO A 57 7.70 1.98 13.19
CA PRO A 57 8.65 0.96 13.65
C PRO A 57 9.23 0.11 12.50
N VAL A 58 8.65 0.21 11.31
CA VAL A 58 9.12 -0.45 10.09
C VAL A 58 9.35 0.58 8.99
N ALA A 59 10.32 0.29 8.13
CA ALA A 59 10.57 1.09 6.95
C ALA A 59 9.41 0.97 5.95
N VAL A 60 8.80 2.10 5.58
CA VAL A 60 7.74 2.16 4.55
C VAL A 60 8.29 2.74 3.26
N ALA A 61 7.80 2.24 2.12
CA ALA A 61 7.96 2.90 0.82
C ALA A 61 6.60 3.10 0.17
N GLY A 62 6.39 4.24 -0.47
CA GLY A 62 5.11 4.56 -1.08
C GLY A 62 5.18 5.76 -2.01
N LYS A 63 4.04 6.10 -2.60
CA LYS A 63 3.92 7.29 -3.44
C LYS A 63 2.59 7.99 -3.25
N THR A 64 2.66 9.31 -3.06
CA THR A 64 1.48 10.19 -3.05
C THR A 64 1.00 10.48 -4.46
N GLY A 65 -0.31 10.62 -4.60
CA GLY A 65 -0.98 11.16 -5.79
C GLY A 65 -2.07 12.15 -5.39
N THR A 66 -2.24 13.20 -6.20
CA THR A 66 -3.31 14.19 -6.06
C THR A 66 -3.99 14.30 -7.42
N ALA A 67 -5.28 14.02 -7.50
CA ALA A 67 -6.02 14.01 -8.75
C ALA A 67 -7.23 14.95 -8.66
N GLN A 68 -7.31 15.94 -9.54
CA GLN A 68 -8.47 16.82 -9.62
C GLN A 68 -9.72 16.05 -10.07
N PHE A 69 -10.90 16.42 -9.55
CA PHE A 69 -12.17 15.82 -9.96
C PHE A 69 -13.31 16.84 -9.94
N GLY A 70 -14.27 16.70 -10.86
CA GLY A 70 -15.44 17.59 -10.93
C GLY A 70 -15.11 18.99 -11.44
N ASN A 71 -15.64 20.02 -10.77
CA ASN A 71 -15.32 21.42 -11.03
C ASN A 71 -14.00 21.82 -10.34
N GLU A 72 -13.43 22.95 -10.77
CA GLU A 72 -12.17 23.49 -10.24
C GLU A 72 -12.21 23.55 -8.69
N ASP A 73 -11.03 23.36 -8.07
CA ASP A 73 -10.78 23.39 -6.60
C ASP A 73 -11.06 22.12 -5.79
N LYS A 74 -11.27 20.96 -6.43
CA LYS A 74 -11.44 19.69 -5.71
C LYS A 74 -10.44 18.62 -6.12
N THR A 75 -9.83 17.95 -5.14
CA THR A 75 -8.91 16.83 -5.40
C THR A 75 -9.24 15.57 -4.60
N HIS A 76 -8.84 14.42 -5.15
CA HIS A 76 -8.71 13.15 -4.46
C HIS A 76 -7.27 12.97 -3.99
N GLY A 77 -7.11 12.45 -2.78
CA GLY A 77 -5.82 12.07 -2.22
C GLY A 77 -5.58 10.58 -2.39
N TRP A 78 -4.46 10.21 -3.00
CA TRP A 78 -4.03 8.83 -3.17
C TRP A 78 -2.74 8.56 -2.44
N PHE A 79 -2.63 7.37 -1.86
CA PHE A 79 -1.35 6.84 -1.43
C PHE A 79 -1.30 5.34 -1.70
N VAL A 80 -0.24 4.90 -2.40
CA VAL A 80 0.08 3.49 -2.58
C VAL A 80 1.38 3.20 -1.87
N SER A 81 1.44 2.13 -1.09
CA SER A 81 2.62 1.80 -0.29
C SER A 81 2.76 0.32 -0.01
N PHE A 82 3.97 -0.05 0.43
CA PHE A 82 4.25 -1.35 1.01
C PHE A 82 5.24 -1.21 2.18
N ALA A 83 5.17 -2.17 3.11
CA ALA A 83 6.08 -2.27 4.23
C ALA A 83 6.18 -3.72 4.74
N PRO A 84 7.28 -4.13 5.39
CA PRO A 84 8.56 -3.41 5.46
C PRO A 84 9.25 -3.21 4.09
N PHE A 85 10.15 -2.23 3.99
CA PHE A 85 10.80 -1.89 2.72
C PHE A 85 11.62 -3.04 2.14
N GLU A 86 12.40 -3.74 2.97
CA GLU A 86 13.32 -4.80 2.52
C GLU A 86 12.59 -6.11 2.21
N ALA A 87 11.72 -6.54 3.12
CA ALA A 87 10.89 -7.73 3.02
C ALA A 87 9.41 -7.35 3.15
N PRO A 88 8.74 -6.96 2.06
CA PRO A 88 7.36 -6.47 2.13
C PRO A 88 6.37 -7.55 2.56
N GLU A 89 5.54 -7.23 3.54
CA GLU A 89 4.50 -8.11 4.08
C GLU A 89 3.10 -7.56 3.80
N LEU A 90 2.95 -6.24 3.78
CA LEU A 90 1.68 -5.56 3.60
C LEU A 90 1.79 -4.48 2.51
N ALA A 91 0.90 -4.53 1.53
CA ALA A 91 0.69 -3.48 0.54
C ALA A 91 -0.66 -2.79 0.78
N ILE A 92 -0.68 -1.46 0.72
CA ILE A 92 -1.85 -0.63 1.01
C ILE A 92 -2.08 0.34 -0.15
N ILE A 93 -3.35 0.51 -0.53
CA ILE A 93 -3.82 1.63 -1.34
C ILE A 93 -4.92 2.36 -0.56
N VAL A 94 -4.76 3.68 -0.41
CA VAL A 94 -5.76 4.56 0.21
C VAL A 94 -6.17 5.61 -0.81
N LEU A 95 -7.48 5.77 -0.95
CA LEU A 95 -8.12 6.88 -1.65
C LEU A 95 -8.93 7.68 -0.63
N VAL A 96 -8.70 8.99 -0.58
CA VAL A 96 -9.52 9.97 0.15
C VAL A 96 -10.20 10.84 -0.88
N GLU A 97 -11.52 10.68 -1.00
CA GLU A 97 -12.33 11.48 -1.91
C GLU A 97 -12.53 12.90 -1.35
N GLY A 98 -12.62 13.90 -2.23
CA GLY A 98 -12.89 15.29 -1.81
C GLY A 98 -11.94 15.84 -0.76
N GLN A 99 -10.64 15.54 -0.82
CA GLN A 99 -9.68 15.93 0.22
C GLN A 99 -9.43 17.46 0.31
N GLY A 100 -9.96 18.25 -0.63
CA GLY A 100 -9.74 19.70 -0.74
C GLY A 100 -8.67 20.07 -1.77
N GLU A 101 -8.23 21.33 -1.75
CA GLU A 101 -7.20 21.87 -2.66
C GLU A 101 -5.78 21.46 -2.26
N GLU A 102 -5.53 21.31 -0.96
CA GLU A 102 -4.19 21.10 -0.41
C GLU A 102 -4.14 19.87 0.50
N GLY A 103 -3.07 19.08 0.39
CA GLY A 103 -2.73 18.03 1.33
C GLY A 103 -2.49 16.64 0.73
N TYR A 104 -1.94 15.77 1.58
CA TYR A 104 -1.69 14.35 1.31
C TYR A 104 -2.49 13.50 2.30
N ASN A 105 -3.82 13.68 2.35
CA ASN A 105 -4.67 13.18 3.44
C ASN A 105 -4.78 11.64 3.47
N ALA A 106 -4.40 10.96 2.39
CA ALA A 106 -4.23 9.51 2.37
C ALA A 106 -3.01 9.00 3.19
N VAL A 107 -2.00 9.86 3.43
CA VAL A 107 -0.79 9.50 4.19
C VAL A 107 -1.09 9.31 5.68
N PRO A 108 -1.78 10.22 6.40
CA PRO A 108 -2.18 9.99 7.79
C PRO A 108 -3.01 8.72 7.99
N VAL A 109 -3.99 8.45 7.12
CA VAL A 109 -4.79 7.21 7.17
C VAL A 109 -3.89 5.98 7.05
N THR A 110 -2.93 6.01 6.12
CA THR A 110 -1.96 4.92 5.95
C THR A 110 -1.08 4.75 7.19
N LYS A 111 -0.68 5.84 7.84
CA LYS A 111 0.10 5.81 9.09
C LYS A 111 -0.62 5.04 10.18
N GLU A 112 -1.90 5.33 10.40
CA GLU A 112 -2.71 4.66 11.41
C GLU A 112 -2.83 3.16 11.16
N VAL A 113 -3.03 2.75 9.90
CA VAL A 113 -3.10 1.32 9.53
C VAL A 113 -1.77 0.62 9.82
N TYR A 114 -0.65 1.22 9.42
CA TYR A 114 0.67 0.63 9.68
C TYR A 114 1.03 0.60 11.17
N GLN A 115 0.70 1.65 11.94
CA GLN A 115 0.87 1.65 13.39
C GLN A 115 0.07 0.50 14.02
N TRP A 116 -1.21 0.35 13.66
CA TRP A 116 -2.04 -0.72 14.19
C TRP A 116 -1.51 -2.11 13.81
N TYR A 117 -1.08 -2.31 12.56
CA TYR A 117 -0.62 -3.61 12.07
C TYR A 117 0.71 -4.02 12.72
N PHE A 118 1.70 -3.12 12.74
CA PHE A 118 3.06 -3.45 13.21
C PHE A 118 3.28 -3.23 14.71
N ASN A 119 2.40 -2.54 15.43
CA ASN A 119 2.48 -2.48 16.90
C ASN A 119 1.85 -3.70 17.60
N ARG A 120 1.08 -4.54 16.87
CA ARG A 120 0.44 -5.74 17.43
C ARG A 120 1.39 -6.92 17.64
N GLU A 121 2.62 -6.85 17.14
CA GLU A 121 3.64 -7.87 17.35
C GLU A 121 4.49 -7.65 18.63
N LYS A 122 4.01 -6.82 19.55
CA LYS A 122 4.54 -6.69 20.92
C LYS A 122 3.44 -6.99 21.94
#